data_AF-A0A9W6CFF6-F1
#
_entry.id   AF-A0A9W6CFF6-F1
#
_cell.length_a   1.000
_cell.length_b   1.000
_cell.length_c   1.000
_cell.angle_alpha   90.00
_cell.angle_beta   90.00
_cell.angle_gamma   90.00
#
_symmetry.space_group_name_H-M   'P 1'
#
loop_
_entity.id
_entity.type
_entity.pdbx_description
1 polymer ?
#
loop_
_entity_poly.entity_id
_entity_poly.type
_entity_poly.pdbx_seq_one_letter_code
_entity_poly.pdbx_strand_id
1 'polypeptide(L)'
;MRCDGNYYYVDTTWGDPVFLQTDGGSIPEEQQIQYDYLCCSEQELFRTHELDADVTFPSCTAVNDNYYVREGCYYQRFDQDRMQKQLNEEISSKEPVSVFKFSGQSAYEESRDRLMNGLIRDAASILAQQNGLSSARYSYQDDPVLCKITVYWQYE
;
A
#
# COMPACT_ATOMS: atom_id res chain seq x y z
N MET A 1 19.56 -0.69 -7.59
CA MET A 1 20.27 -0.14 -6.39
C MET A 1 20.81 -1.28 -5.55
N ARG A 2 21.93 -1.10 -4.82
CA ARG A 2 22.43 -2.09 -3.85
C ARG A 2 22.19 -1.59 -2.42
N CYS A 3 21.40 -2.32 -1.64
CA CYS A 3 21.08 -2.02 -0.24
C CYS A 3 21.49 -3.24 0.61
N ASP A 4 22.31 -3.04 1.63
CA ASP A 4 22.77 -4.08 2.56
C ASP A 4 23.22 -5.40 1.89
N GLY A 5 23.86 -5.27 0.72
CA GLY A 5 24.40 -6.39 -0.05
C GLY A 5 23.44 -7.03 -1.05
N ASN A 6 22.15 -6.67 -1.05
CA ASN A 6 21.15 -7.14 -2.00
C ASN A 6 20.86 -6.11 -3.09
N TYR A 7 20.41 -6.56 -4.25
CA TYR A 7 20.01 -5.69 -5.36
C TYR A 7 18.49 -5.54 -5.41
N TYR A 8 18.05 -4.32 -5.72
CA TYR A 8 16.65 -3.93 -5.82
C TYR A 8 16.44 -3.03 -7.03
N TYR A 9 15.24 -3.03 -7.58
CA TYR A 9 14.81 -2.02 -8.53
C TYR A 9 14.40 -0.75 -7.80
N VAL A 10 14.71 0.39 -8.40
CA VAL A 10 14.29 1.69 -7.91
C VAL A 10 13.90 2.57 -9.09
N ASP A 11 12.72 3.17 -9.02
CA ASP A 11 12.28 4.16 -10.00
C ASP A 11 11.61 5.33 -9.28
N THR A 12 12.15 6.54 -9.49
CA THR A 12 11.64 7.79 -8.88
C THR A 12 10.65 8.53 -9.79
N THR A 13 10.43 8.06 -11.01
CA THR A 13 9.51 8.65 -11.99
C THR A 13 8.16 7.95 -12.04
N TRP A 14 8.09 6.67 -11.62
CA TRP A 14 6.86 5.89 -11.57
C TRP A 14 6.20 5.86 -10.18
N GLY A 15 6.83 6.53 -9.19
CA GLY A 15 6.24 6.82 -7.87
C GLY A 15 5.48 8.15 -7.79
N ASP A 16 5.48 8.93 -8.89
CA ASP A 16 4.78 10.20 -8.99
C ASP A 16 3.37 9.98 -9.62
N PRO A 17 2.28 10.18 -8.86
CA PRO A 17 0.90 9.89 -9.24
C PRO A 17 0.28 10.88 -10.23
N VAL A 18 1.06 11.74 -10.93
CA VAL A 18 0.53 12.75 -11.87
C VAL A 18 -0.48 12.17 -12.89
N PHE A 19 -0.47 10.85 -13.10
CA PHE A 19 -1.40 10.12 -13.95
C PHE A 19 -2.78 9.72 -13.35
N LEU A 20 -3.00 9.82 -12.03
CA LEU A 20 -4.20 9.28 -11.35
C LEU A 20 -5.37 10.27 -11.17
N GLN A 21 -5.31 11.48 -11.75
CA GLN A 21 -6.35 12.52 -11.62
C GLN A 21 -7.71 12.21 -12.31
N THR A 22 -8.03 10.95 -12.61
CA THR A 22 -9.15 10.64 -13.50
C THR A 22 -10.48 10.35 -12.81
N ASP A 23 -10.55 10.19 -11.47
CA ASP A 23 -11.84 9.95 -10.80
C ASP A 23 -12.04 10.76 -9.51
N GLY A 24 -12.69 11.92 -9.65
CA GLY A 24 -13.83 12.39 -8.83
C GLY A 24 -13.69 12.62 -7.32
N GLY A 25 -12.58 12.27 -6.68
CA GLY A 25 -12.31 12.51 -5.27
C GLY A 25 -10.98 13.23 -5.11
N SER A 26 -10.98 14.41 -4.49
CA SER A 26 -9.77 15.18 -4.24
C SER A 26 -8.97 14.56 -3.10
N ILE A 27 -8.20 13.49 -3.37
CA ILE A 27 -7.12 13.05 -2.49
C ILE A 27 -6.08 14.20 -2.48
N PRO A 28 -5.73 14.79 -1.33
CA PRO A 28 -4.71 15.83 -1.25
C PRO A 28 -3.40 15.37 -1.91
N GLU A 29 -2.74 16.23 -2.68
CA GLU A 29 -1.51 15.91 -3.43
C GLU A 29 -0.41 15.28 -2.54
N GLU A 30 -0.30 15.77 -1.30
CA GLU A 30 0.61 15.24 -0.28
C GLU A 30 0.35 13.78 0.11
N GLN A 31 -0.88 13.28 -0.08
CA GLN A 31 -1.28 11.90 0.21
C GLN A 31 -1.11 10.98 -1.01
N GLN A 32 -0.74 11.51 -2.18
CA GLN A 32 -0.69 10.74 -3.42
C GLN A 32 0.68 10.11 -3.69
N ILE A 33 1.72 10.39 -2.90
CA ILE A 33 3.07 9.83 -3.13
C ILE A 33 3.04 8.30 -3.07
N GLN A 34 3.55 7.64 -4.12
CA GLN A 34 3.59 6.18 -4.21
C GLN A 34 5.02 5.65 -4.12
N TYR A 35 5.21 4.59 -3.32
CA TYR A 35 6.51 3.95 -3.10
C TYR A 35 6.59 2.54 -3.69
N ASP A 36 5.72 2.21 -4.65
CA ASP A 36 5.64 0.87 -5.26
C ASP A 36 6.92 0.41 -5.96
N TYR A 37 7.71 1.36 -6.42
CA TYR A 37 8.97 1.11 -7.11
C TYR A 37 10.17 1.59 -6.28
N LEU A 38 10.02 1.76 -4.97
CA LEU A 38 11.15 2.06 -4.07
C LEU A 38 11.68 0.76 -3.45
N CYS A 39 12.83 0.32 -3.96
CA CYS A 39 13.50 -0.92 -3.56
C CYS A 39 12.62 -2.17 -3.76
N CYS A 40 11.90 -2.25 -4.90
CA CYS A 40 11.05 -3.39 -5.19
C CYS A 40 11.83 -4.57 -5.78
N SER A 41 11.25 -5.76 -5.61
CA SER A 41 11.80 -6.99 -6.18
C SER A 41 11.45 -7.14 -7.67
N GLU A 42 12.15 -8.04 -8.37
CA GLU A 42 11.84 -8.41 -9.76
C GLU A 42 10.41 -8.96 -9.89
N GLN A 43 9.93 -9.71 -8.88
CA GLN A 43 8.57 -10.22 -8.84
C GLN A 43 7.52 -9.10 -8.79
N GLU A 44 7.83 -7.97 -8.14
CA GLU A 44 6.93 -6.82 -8.06
C GLU A 44 7.02 -5.95 -9.31
N LEU A 45 8.24 -5.66 -9.79
CA LEU A 45 8.46 -4.86 -10.99
C LEU A 45 7.78 -5.49 -12.21
N PHE A 46 7.92 -6.82 -12.36
CA PHE A 46 7.42 -7.53 -13.53
C PHE A 46 5.90 -7.71 -13.57
N ARG A 47 5.17 -7.20 -12.57
CA ARG A 47 3.70 -7.10 -12.64
C ARG A 47 3.25 -6.03 -13.64
N THR A 48 4.09 -5.01 -13.85
CA THR A 48 3.74 -3.83 -14.67
C THR A 48 4.78 -3.51 -15.74
N HIS A 49 5.97 -4.12 -15.68
CA HIS A 49 7.07 -3.82 -16.60
C HIS A 49 7.71 -5.10 -17.15
N GLU A 50 8.37 -4.95 -18.29
CA GLU A 50 9.31 -5.93 -18.82
C GLU A 50 10.67 -5.26 -19.00
N LEU A 51 11.75 -5.99 -18.74
CA LEU A 51 13.10 -5.48 -19.00
C LEU A 51 13.40 -5.56 -20.50
N ASP A 52 14.21 -4.61 -20.97
CA ASP A 52 14.80 -4.72 -22.30
C ASP A 52 15.77 -5.92 -22.35
N ALA A 53 15.61 -6.77 -23.36
CA ALA A 53 16.36 -8.02 -23.51
C ALA A 53 17.85 -7.79 -23.80
N ASP A 54 18.23 -6.59 -24.25
CA ASP A 54 19.60 -6.26 -24.63
C ASP A 54 20.51 -5.93 -23.42
N VAL A 55 19.94 -5.86 -22.21
CA VAL A 55 20.67 -5.51 -20.98
C VAL A 55 20.53 -6.59 -19.92
N THR A 56 21.66 -7.11 -19.43
CA THR A 56 21.66 -8.04 -18.30
C THR A 56 21.65 -7.29 -16.98
N PHE A 57 20.60 -7.50 -16.18
CA PHE A 57 20.49 -6.95 -14.84
C PHE A 57 20.85 -8.00 -13.77
N PRO A 58 21.38 -7.59 -12.61
CA PRO A 58 21.52 -8.50 -11.47
C PRO A 58 20.12 -8.94 -10.98
N SER A 59 20.01 -10.16 -10.48
CA SER A 59 18.76 -10.65 -9.89
C SER A 59 18.40 -9.85 -8.64
N CYS A 60 17.13 -9.48 -8.54
CA CYS A 60 16.58 -8.64 -7.48
C CYS A 60 15.45 -9.40 -6.75
N THR A 61 15.78 -10.43 -6.00
CA THR A 61 14.80 -11.31 -5.32
C THR A 61 14.57 -10.98 -3.84
N ALA A 62 15.44 -10.17 -3.24
CA ALA A 62 15.29 -9.78 -1.85
C ALA A 62 14.11 -8.81 -1.68
N VAL A 63 13.49 -8.83 -0.51
CA VAL A 63 12.37 -7.92 -0.15
C VAL A 63 12.62 -7.12 1.11
N ASN A 64 13.71 -7.38 1.85
CA ASN A 64 13.96 -6.79 3.17
C ASN A 64 14.02 -5.25 3.16
N ASP A 65 14.59 -4.65 2.10
CA ASP A 65 14.66 -3.20 1.93
C ASP A 65 13.50 -2.60 1.12
N ASN A 66 12.50 -3.41 0.73
CA ASN A 66 11.27 -2.89 0.13
C ASN A 66 10.62 -1.91 1.10
N TYR A 67 10.19 -0.75 0.59
CA TYR A 67 9.59 0.30 1.41
C TYR A 67 8.48 -0.22 2.34
N TYR A 68 7.51 -0.96 1.81
CA TYR A 68 6.38 -1.45 2.60
C TYR A 68 6.76 -2.55 3.60
N VAL A 69 7.87 -3.26 3.37
CA VAL A 69 8.42 -4.19 4.36
C VAL A 69 9.01 -3.40 5.53
N ARG A 70 9.74 -2.31 5.24
CA ARG A 70 10.33 -1.45 6.28
C ARG A 70 9.29 -0.68 7.08
N GLU A 71 8.25 -0.19 6.42
CA GLU A 71 7.10 0.48 7.06
C GLU A 71 6.15 -0.49 7.76
N GLY A 72 6.40 -1.81 7.67
CA GLY A 72 5.61 -2.79 8.39
C GLY A 72 4.19 -2.97 7.86
N CYS A 73 3.92 -2.57 6.62
CA CYS A 73 2.62 -2.68 5.95
C CYS A 73 2.60 -3.70 4.78
N TYR A 74 3.63 -4.56 4.71
CA TYR A 74 3.71 -5.70 3.79
C TYR A 74 3.22 -7.01 4.44
N TYR A 75 2.38 -7.74 3.72
CA TYR A 75 1.65 -8.92 4.20
C TYR A 75 1.81 -10.12 3.27
N GLN A 76 2.20 -11.26 3.84
CA GLN A 76 2.35 -12.52 3.09
C GLN A 76 1.07 -13.37 3.06
N ARG A 77 0.10 -13.05 3.92
CA ARG A 77 -1.20 -13.70 4.08
C ARG A 77 -2.13 -12.77 4.86
N PHE A 78 -3.41 -13.12 4.94
CA PHE A 78 -4.31 -12.41 5.83
C PHE A 78 -3.89 -12.57 7.30
N ASP A 79 -3.71 -11.45 8.00
CA ASP A 79 -3.36 -11.39 9.42
C ASP A 79 -4.24 -10.34 10.10
N GLN A 80 -5.38 -10.80 10.63
CA GLN A 80 -6.41 -9.94 11.18
C GLN A 80 -5.89 -9.05 12.31
N ASP A 81 -5.16 -9.66 13.26
CA ASP A 81 -4.70 -8.97 14.47
C ASP A 81 -3.68 -7.88 14.11
N ARG A 82 -2.73 -8.19 13.20
CA ARG A 82 -1.74 -7.22 12.75
C ARG A 82 -2.36 -6.07 11.96
N MET A 83 -3.27 -6.38 11.03
CA MET A 83 -3.94 -5.35 10.22
C MET A 83 -4.85 -4.45 11.07
N GLN A 84 -5.59 -5.03 12.01
CA GLN A 84 -6.42 -4.26 12.93
C GLN A 84 -5.58 -3.39 13.85
N LYS A 85 -4.45 -3.92 14.34
CA LYS A 85 -3.50 -3.13 15.14
C LYS A 85 -2.96 -1.94 14.35
N GLN A 86 -2.52 -2.15 13.10
CA GLN A 86 -2.05 -1.08 12.22
C GLN A 86 -3.11 0.02 12.07
N LEU A 87 -4.35 -0.35 11.70
CA LEU A 87 -5.45 0.60 11.55
C LEU A 87 -5.70 1.42 12.82
N ASN A 88 -5.74 0.77 13.98
CA ASN A 88 -5.98 1.44 15.24
C ASN A 88 -4.85 2.43 15.60
N GLU A 89 -3.60 2.02 15.39
CA GLU A 89 -2.42 2.86 15.67
C GLU A 89 -2.37 4.07 14.73
N GLU A 90 -2.54 3.86 13.44
CA GLU A 90 -2.58 4.91 12.40
C GLU A 90 -3.74 5.89 12.66
N ILE A 91 -4.95 5.39 12.94
CA ILE A 91 -6.10 6.24 13.25
C ILE A 91 -5.87 7.06 14.52
N SER A 92 -5.34 6.44 15.58
CA SER A 92 -5.06 7.14 16.84
C SER A 92 -4.01 8.24 16.68
N SER A 93 -3.07 8.04 15.76
CA SER A 93 -2.01 9.00 15.42
C SER A 93 -2.46 10.04 14.38
N LYS A 94 -3.70 9.91 13.87
CA LYS A 94 -4.26 10.71 12.77
C LYS A 94 -3.45 10.63 11.48
N GLU A 95 -2.87 9.46 11.19
CA GLU A 95 -2.20 9.22 9.92
C GLU A 95 -3.21 9.31 8.77
N PRO A 96 -2.94 10.11 7.73
CA PRO A 96 -3.91 10.34 6.66
C PRO A 96 -4.10 9.13 5.74
N VAL A 97 -3.13 8.21 5.72
CA VAL A 97 -3.10 7.09 4.76
C VAL A 97 -2.74 5.79 5.46
N SER A 98 -3.54 4.75 5.23
CA SER A 98 -3.21 3.36 5.59
C SER A 98 -2.91 2.56 4.34
N VAL A 99 -1.77 1.89 4.29
CA VAL A 99 -1.39 1.02 3.16
C VAL A 99 -1.39 -0.44 3.58
N PHE A 100 -1.88 -1.31 2.70
CA PHE A 100 -1.79 -2.77 2.81
C PHE A 100 -1.22 -3.33 1.52
N LYS A 101 0.07 -3.66 1.53
CA LYS A 101 0.78 -4.28 0.41
C LYS A 101 0.83 -5.79 0.61
N PHE A 102 0.53 -6.55 -0.43
CA PHE A 102 0.52 -8.01 -0.37
C PHE A 102 1.63 -8.61 -1.23
N SER A 103 2.19 -9.73 -0.75
CA SER A 103 3.30 -10.40 -1.42
C SER A 103 2.96 -10.94 -2.80
N GLY A 104 1.69 -11.16 -3.07
CA GLY A 104 1.21 -11.55 -4.39
C GLY A 104 -0.29 -11.82 -4.40
N GLN A 105 -0.76 -12.28 -5.54
CA GLN A 105 -2.18 -12.39 -5.85
C GLN A 105 -2.95 -13.24 -4.82
N SER A 106 -2.40 -14.39 -4.42
CA SER A 106 -3.07 -15.28 -3.45
C SER A 106 -3.29 -14.61 -2.09
N ALA A 107 -2.30 -13.87 -1.57
CA ALA A 107 -2.41 -13.19 -0.29
C ALA A 107 -3.37 -12.00 -0.37
N TYR A 108 -3.36 -11.29 -1.51
CA TYR A 108 -4.26 -10.20 -1.80
C TYR A 108 -5.72 -10.67 -1.88
N GLU A 109 -6.00 -11.69 -2.69
CA GLU A 109 -7.36 -12.23 -2.86
C GLU A 109 -7.94 -12.79 -1.56
N GLU A 110 -7.12 -13.49 -0.76
CA GLU A 110 -7.53 -13.98 0.56
C GLU A 110 -7.94 -12.84 1.50
N SER A 111 -7.22 -11.72 1.43
CA SER A 111 -7.33 -10.62 2.39
C SER A 111 -8.36 -9.57 1.98
N ARG A 112 -8.52 -9.33 0.68
CA ARG A 112 -9.23 -8.18 0.12
C ARG A 112 -10.63 -8.02 0.68
N ASP A 113 -11.46 -9.06 0.61
CA ASP A 113 -12.85 -8.96 1.08
C ASP A 113 -12.92 -8.70 2.59
N ARG A 114 -12.11 -9.41 3.38
CA ARG A 114 -12.08 -9.29 4.85
C ARG A 114 -11.59 -7.92 5.31
N LEU A 115 -10.63 -7.35 4.59
CA LEU A 115 -10.11 -6.01 4.86
C LEU A 115 -11.14 -4.94 4.47
N MET A 116 -11.67 -5.00 3.25
CA MET A 116 -12.57 -3.99 2.67
C MET A 116 -13.97 -3.99 3.29
N ASN A 117 -14.53 -5.17 3.55
CA ASN A 117 -15.88 -5.34 4.08
C ASN A 117 -15.91 -5.66 5.58
N GLY A 118 -14.75 -5.75 6.24
CA GLY A 118 -14.62 -5.92 7.68
C GLY A 118 -13.75 -4.81 8.28
N LEU A 119 -12.45 -5.07 8.37
CA LEU A 119 -11.53 -4.29 9.19
C LEU A 119 -11.54 -2.77 8.90
N ILE A 120 -11.57 -2.35 7.63
CA ILE A 120 -11.62 -0.92 7.27
C ILE A 120 -12.93 -0.28 7.74
N ARG A 121 -14.06 -0.98 7.63
CA ARG A 121 -15.37 -0.47 8.09
C ARG A 121 -15.44 -0.38 9.60
N ASP A 122 -14.86 -1.35 10.30
CA ASP A 122 -14.78 -1.35 11.77
C ASP A 122 -13.90 -0.17 12.24
N ALA A 123 -12.75 0.02 11.60
CA ALA A 123 -11.85 1.13 11.86
C ALA A 123 -12.52 2.50 11.59
N ALA A 124 -13.24 2.63 10.47
CA ALA A 124 -14.02 3.84 10.17
C ALA A 124 -15.12 4.11 11.21
N SER A 125 -15.74 3.06 11.75
CA SER A 125 -16.76 3.19 12.80
C SER A 125 -16.14 3.67 14.12
N ILE A 126 -14.95 3.17 14.46
CA ILE A 126 -14.18 3.64 15.62
C ILE A 126 -13.80 5.12 15.45
N LEU A 127 -13.29 5.50 14.27
CA LEU A 127 -12.95 6.88 13.95
C LEU A 127 -14.16 7.82 14.07
N ALA A 128 -15.33 7.39 13.60
CA ALA A 128 -16.57 8.16 13.74
C ALA A 128 -16.92 8.42 15.20
N GLN A 129 -16.91 7.36 16.02
CA GLN A 129 -17.22 7.44 17.45
C GLN A 129 -16.27 8.36 18.21
N GLN A 130 -14.97 8.30 17.92
CA GLN A 130 -13.96 9.17 18.55
C GLN A 130 -14.19 10.65 18.27
N ASN A 131 -14.75 10.98 17.11
CA ASN A 131 -15.07 12.36 16.70
C ASN A 131 -16.52 12.77 16.98
N GLY A 132 -17.32 11.91 17.63
CA GLY A 132 -18.74 12.18 17.87
C GLY A 132 -19.60 12.25 16.60
N LEU A 133 -19.13 11.66 15.50
CA LEU A 133 -19.80 11.65 14.20
C LEU A 133 -20.62 10.37 14.02
N SER A 134 -21.67 10.45 13.19
CA SER A 134 -22.44 9.26 12.80
C SER A 134 -21.67 8.32 11.86
N SER A 135 -20.69 8.85 11.13
CA SER A 135 -19.88 8.12 10.16
C SER A 135 -18.60 8.88 9.87
N ALA A 136 -17.46 8.18 9.77
CA ALA A 136 -16.23 8.75 9.27
C ALA A 136 -16.25 8.83 7.74
N ARG A 137 -15.56 9.82 7.17
CA ARG A 137 -15.32 9.89 5.73
C ARG A 137 -13.96 9.29 5.42
N TYR A 138 -13.93 8.44 4.40
CA TYR A 138 -12.71 7.88 3.86
C TYR A 138 -12.94 7.48 2.40
N SER A 139 -11.85 7.39 1.64
CA SER A 139 -11.83 6.78 0.31
C SER A 139 -10.76 5.70 0.27
N TYR A 140 -10.70 4.93 -0.81
CA TYR A 140 -9.66 3.92 -0.97
C TYR A 140 -9.29 3.74 -2.44
N GLN A 141 -8.08 3.25 -2.66
CA GLN A 141 -7.62 2.71 -3.93
C GLN A 141 -7.39 1.21 -3.77
N ASP A 142 -8.02 0.43 -4.65
CA ASP A 142 -7.92 -1.02 -4.71
C ASP A 142 -7.16 -1.40 -5.98
N ASP A 143 -5.90 -1.81 -5.83
CA ASP A 143 -5.00 -2.10 -6.94
C ASP A 143 -4.65 -3.60 -7.00
N PRO A 144 -5.38 -4.38 -7.82
CA PRO A 144 -5.13 -5.81 -7.94
C PRO A 144 -3.80 -6.12 -8.63
N VAL A 145 -3.35 -5.27 -9.57
CA VAL A 145 -2.11 -5.50 -10.32
C VAL A 145 -0.91 -5.37 -9.39
N LEU A 146 -0.90 -4.36 -8.53
CA LEU A 146 0.15 -4.16 -7.54
C LEU A 146 -0.09 -4.94 -6.25
N CYS A 147 -1.20 -5.68 -6.14
CA CYS A 147 -1.65 -6.38 -4.95
C CYS A 147 -1.61 -5.44 -3.73
N LYS A 148 -2.29 -4.30 -3.82
CA LYS A 148 -2.22 -3.22 -2.82
C LYS A 148 -3.59 -2.59 -2.59
N ILE A 149 -3.90 -2.32 -1.32
CA ILE A 149 -5.05 -1.50 -0.93
C ILE A 149 -4.51 -0.29 -0.17
N THR A 150 -4.97 0.91 -0.53
CA THR A 150 -4.62 2.17 0.14
C THR A 150 -5.90 2.84 0.60
N VAL A 151 -5.96 3.25 1.87
CA VAL A 151 -7.12 3.93 2.47
C VAL A 151 -6.71 5.34 2.82
N TYR A 152 -7.54 6.31 2.43
CA TYR A 152 -7.33 7.74 2.71
C TYR A 152 -8.37 8.18 3.73
N TRP A 153 -7.92 8.54 4.93
CA TRP A 153 -8.76 8.95 6.05
C TRP A 153 -8.98 10.46 6.02
N GLN A 154 -10.22 10.89 6.29
CA GLN A 154 -10.55 12.30 6.47
C GLN A 154 -10.86 12.55 7.95
N TYR A 155 -10.01 13.36 8.58
CA TYR A 155 -10.21 13.84 9.94
C TYR A 155 -10.83 15.25 9.86
N GLU A 156 -11.96 15.44 10.54
CA GLU A 156 -12.64 16.75 10.67
C GLU A 156 -12.12 17.53 11.90
#